data_AF-A0A9D4Y5Z4-F1
#
_entry.id   AF-A0A9D4Y5Z4-F1
#
_cell.length_a   1.000
_cell.length_b   1.000
_cell.length_c   1.000
_cell.angle_alpha   90.00
_cell.angle_beta   90.00
_cell.angle_gamma   90.00
#
_symmetry.space_group_name_H-M   'P 1'
#
loop_
_entity.id
_entity.type
_entity.pdbx_description
1 polymer ?
#
loop_
_entity_poly.entity_id
_entity_poly.type
_entity_poly.pdbx_seq_one_letter_code
_entity_poly.pdbx_strand_id
1 'polypeptide(L)'
;ALISARWNLKSVQFFCYRENRGFADMSLSLVGEALLTVPQGWKDAVPNAVGWELNKGRKVPRCISLAQSMDPTRLAVSAADLNLKLMRWRALPSLDLSALSSLKCLLLGAGTLGCQVARMLMAWGVRKITLVDNGRVAMSNPLRKSLY
;
A
#
# COMPACT_ATOMS: atom_id res chain seq x y z
N ALA A 1 3.09 22.79 32.78
CA ALA A 1 4.50 23.24 32.82
C ALA A 1 4.62 24.73 32.45
N LEU A 2 4.37 25.12 31.19
CA LEU A 2 4.56 26.51 30.71
C LEU A 2 3.79 27.57 31.53
N ILE A 3 2.50 27.33 31.83
CA ILE A 3 1.66 28.28 32.57
C ILE A 3 2.24 28.55 33.98
N SER A 4 2.67 27.49 34.66
CA SER A 4 3.29 27.60 35.98
C SER A 4 4.62 28.34 35.93
N ALA A 5 5.48 28.05 34.93
CA ALA A 5 6.79 28.70 34.79
C ALA A 5 6.70 30.22 34.51
N ARG A 6 5.70 30.66 33.74
CA ARG A 6 5.59 32.06 33.30
C ARG A 6 4.82 32.96 34.28
N TRP A 7 3.80 32.43 34.95
CA TRP A 7 2.91 33.23 35.81
C TRP A 7 2.96 32.85 37.29
N ASN A 8 3.73 31.83 37.68
CA ASN A 8 3.92 31.38 39.06
C ASN A 8 2.60 31.15 39.82
N LEU A 9 1.59 30.62 39.12
CA LEU A 9 0.25 30.36 39.64
C LEU A 9 0.20 29.05 40.45
N LYS A 10 -0.58 29.05 41.53
CA LYS A 10 -0.82 27.88 42.40
C LYS A 10 -2.01 27.03 41.95
N SER A 11 -3.01 27.64 41.31
CA SER A 11 -4.13 26.95 40.69
C SER A 11 -4.52 27.63 39.38
N VAL A 12 -5.14 26.87 38.48
CA VAL A 12 -5.64 27.38 37.19
C VAL A 12 -6.94 26.69 36.83
N GLN A 13 -7.94 27.47 36.45
CA GLN A 13 -9.16 26.94 35.82
C GLN A 13 -8.87 26.61 34.35
N PHE A 14 -9.31 25.46 33.89
CA PHE A 14 -9.13 25.01 32.53
C PHE A 14 -10.46 24.60 31.90
N PHE A 15 -10.52 24.78 30.59
CA PHE A 15 -11.58 24.26 29.74
C PHE A 15 -10.93 23.40 28.64
N CYS A 16 -11.15 22.09 28.70
CA CYS A 16 -10.76 21.15 27.65
C CYS A 16 -11.90 21.05 26.64
N TYR A 17 -11.84 21.91 25.65
CA TYR A 17 -12.77 21.92 24.53
C TYR A 17 -12.56 20.69 23.62
N ARG A 18 -13.65 20.02 23.25
CA ARG A 18 -13.65 18.91 22.30
C ARG A 18 -14.69 19.14 21.21
N GLU A 19 -14.35 18.70 20.01
CA GLU A 19 -15.23 18.79 18.85
C GLU A 19 -15.56 17.42 18.30
N ASN A 20 -16.77 17.31 17.76
CA ASN A 20 -17.22 16.15 17.01
C ASN A 20 -17.84 16.63 15.70
N ARG A 21 -17.26 16.22 14.57
CA ARG A 21 -17.68 16.62 13.21
C ARG A 21 -17.77 18.15 13.01
N GLY A 22 -16.88 18.91 13.65
CA GLY A 22 -16.82 20.37 13.52
C GLY A 22 -17.84 21.14 14.37
N PHE A 23 -18.59 20.47 15.23
CA PHE A 23 -19.43 21.12 16.25
C PHE A 23 -18.86 20.91 17.64
N ALA A 24 -19.07 21.90 18.50
CA ALA A 24 -18.73 21.84 19.91
C ALA A 24 -19.44 20.65 20.58
N ASP A 25 -18.68 19.71 21.14
CA ASP A 25 -19.21 18.61 21.92
C ASP A 25 -19.10 18.94 23.41
N MET A 26 -20.14 19.58 23.95
CA MET A 26 -20.17 19.97 25.35
C MET A 26 -20.27 18.76 26.31
N SER A 27 -20.68 17.58 25.82
CA SER A 27 -20.78 16.38 26.64
C SER A 27 -19.41 15.75 26.92
N LEU A 28 -18.48 15.86 25.97
CA LEU A 28 -17.10 15.36 26.10
C LEU A 28 -16.11 16.46 26.50
N SER A 29 -16.50 17.72 26.41
CA SER A 29 -15.71 18.85 26.90
C SER A 29 -15.69 18.87 28.43
N LEU A 30 -14.58 19.30 29.02
CA LEU A 30 -14.39 19.27 30.48
C LEU A 30 -14.02 20.66 30.98
N VAL A 31 -14.65 21.09 32.07
CA VAL A 31 -14.23 22.27 32.86
C VAL A 31 -13.72 21.76 34.20
N GLY A 32 -12.62 22.32 34.67
CA GLY A 32 -12.07 21.96 35.97
C GLY A 32 -11.05 22.96 36.48
N GLU A 33 -10.55 22.69 37.69
CA GLU A 33 -9.45 23.43 38.29
C GLU A 33 -8.27 22.48 38.48
N ALA A 34 -7.08 22.90 38.06
CA ALA A 34 -5.84 22.17 38.24
C ALA A 34 -5.01 22.87 39.33
N LEU A 35 -4.64 22.11 40.36
CA LEU A 35 -3.66 22.54 41.35
C LEU A 35 -2.25 22.30 40.81
N LEU A 36 -1.46 23.36 40.77
CA LEU A 36 -0.10 23.33 40.24
C LEU A 36 0.88 23.20 41.40
N THR A 37 1.33 21.97 41.67
CA THR A 37 2.45 21.73 42.59
C THR A 37 3.75 21.98 41.84
N VAL A 38 4.48 23.03 42.21
CA VAL A 38 5.79 23.35 41.64
C VAL A 38 6.87 22.69 42.50
N PRO A 39 7.57 21.64 42.02
CA PRO A 39 8.68 21.05 42.74
C PRO A 39 9.84 22.06 42.85
N GLN A 40 10.54 22.11 43.99
CA GLN A 40 11.78 22.86 44.12
C GLN A 40 12.80 22.33 43.09
N GLY A 41 13.28 23.20 42.18
CA GLY A 41 14.28 22.84 41.14
C GLY A 41 13.80 22.87 39.69
N TRP A 42 12.56 23.30 39.41
CA TRP A 42 12.01 23.34 38.05
C TRP A 42 12.63 24.37 37.09
N LYS A 43 13.41 25.34 37.58
CA LYS A 43 14.00 26.40 36.73
C LYS A 43 15.01 25.88 35.71
N ASP A 44 15.64 24.73 36.00
CA ASP A 44 16.65 24.09 35.12
C ASP A 44 16.24 22.68 34.64
N ALA A 45 15.00 22.24 34.92
CA ALA A 45 14.55 20.88 34.65
C ALA A 45 13.86 20.77 33.27
N VAL A 46 14.46 20.00 32.36
CA VAL A 46 13.81 19.63 31.08
C VAL A 46 12.74 18.57 31.35
N PRO A 47 11.48 18.76 30.90
CA PRO A 47 10.43 17.76 31.05
C PRO A 47 10.78 16.44 30.33
N ASN A 48 10.33 15.31 30.88
CA ASN A 48 10.46 14.02 30.21
C ASN A 48 9.74 14.05 28.85
N ALA A 49 10.45 13.65 27.79
CA ALA A 49 9.86 13.48 26.48
C ALA A 49 8.87 12.31 26.49
N VAL A 50 7.62 12.59 26.12
CA VAL A 50 6.51 11.63 26.02
C VAL A 50 5.79 11.84 24.69
N GLY A 51 4.85 10.95 24.34
CA GLY A 51 4.00 11.10 23.14
C GLY A 51 4.25 10.07 22.03
N TRP A 52 5.08 9.05 22.27
CA TRP A 52 5.18 7.91 21.35
C TRP A 52 3.82 7.25 21.17
N GLU A 53 3.32 7.22 19.93
CA GLU A 53 2.12 6.47 19.58
C GLU A 53 2.37 4.97 19.84
N LEU A 54 1.38 4.30 20.44
CA LEU A 54 1.47 2.88 20.69
C LEU A 54 1.04 2.09 19.46
N ASN A 55 1.80 1.06 19.14
CA ASN A 55 1.42 0.01 18.21
C ASN A 55 0.99 -1.21 19.02
N LYS A 56 -0.30 -1.56 19.00
CA LYS A 56 -0.89 -2.65 19.81
C LYS A 56 -0.49 -2.59 21.29
N GLY A 57 -0.55 -1.39 21.88
CA GLY A 57 -0.21 -1.16 23.28
C GLY A 57 1.29 -1.10 23.61
N ARG A 58 2.18 -1.28 22.62
CA ARG A 58 3.65 -1.23 22.80
C ARG A 58 4.25 -0.01 22.10
N LYS A 59 5.32 0.55 22.68
CA LYS A 59 6.12 1.64 22.09
C LYS A 59 7.06 1.09 21.00
N VAL A 60 6.49 0.59 19.91
CA VAL A 60 7.24 0.01 18.79
C VAL A 60 6.83 0.66 17.47
N PRO A 61 7.75 0.79 16.49
CA PRO A 61 7.41 1.37 15.20
C PRO A 61 6.36 0.54 14.47
N ARG A 62 5.58 1.21 13.59
CA ARG A 62 4.69 0.54 12.63
C ARG A 62 5.44 0.36 11.32
N CYS A 63 5.45 -0.87 10.81
CA CYS A 63 5.98 -1.18 9.49
C CYS A 63 4.84 -1.66 8.61
N ILE A 64 4.72 -1.08 7.41
CA ILE A 64 3.69 -1.42 6.42
C ILE A 64 4.39 -1.55 5.07
N SER A 65 4.09 -2.63 4.33
CA SER A 65 4.53 -2.76 2.95
C SER A 65 3.56 -2.04 2.03
N LEU A 66 4.08 -1.11 1.22
CA LEU A 66 3.32 -0.41 0.20
C LEU A 66 3.49 -1.04 -1.19
N ALA A 67 4.14 -2.20 -1.29
CA ALA A 67 4.45 -2.82 -2.58
C ALA A 67 3.19 -3.09 -3.41
N GLN A 68 2.07 -3.48 -2.80
CA GLN A 68 0.85 -3.74 -3.56
C GLN A 68 0.24 -2.50 -4.23
N SER A 69 0.50 -1.30 -3.70
CA SER A 69 -0.05 -0.03 -4.21
C SER A 69 0.99 0.87 -4.89
N MET A 70 2.29 0.61 -4.70
CA MET A 70 3.36 1.48 -5.20
C MET A 70 4.41 0.76 -6.06
N ASP A 71 4.44 -0.58 -6.09
CA ASP A 71 5.35 -1.31 -6.98
C ASP A 71 4.75 -1.33 -8.40
N PRO A 72 5.39 -0.67 -9.39
CA PRO A 72 4.85 -0.57 -10.75
C PRO A 72 4.69 -1.94 -11.41
N THR A 73 5.57 -2.91 -11.11
CA THR A 73 5.48 -4.26 -11.67
C THR A 73 4.27 -4.99 -11.11
N ARG A 74 4.01 -4.90 -9.80
CA ARG A 74 2.83 -5.52 -9.18
C ARG A 74 1.54 -4.86 -9.64
N LEU A 75 1.54 -3.54 -9.78
CA LEU A 75 0.39 -2.80 -10.31
C LEU A 75 0.08 -3.23 -11.75
N ALA A 76 1.09 -3.38 -12.61
CA ALA A 76 0.90 -3.86 -13.98
C ALA A 76 0.32 -5.28 -14.04
N VAL A 77 0.85 -6.20 -13.21
CA VAL A 77 0.32 -7.57 -13.10
C VAL A 77 -1.12 -7.56 -12.61
N SER A 78 -1.43 -6.77 -11.57
CA SER A 78 -2.77 -6.63 -11.01
C SER A 78 -3.76 -6.06 -12.03
N ALA A 79 -3.36 -5.06 -12.81
CA ALA A 79 -4.19 -4.49 -13.87
C ALA A 79 -4.48 -5.51 -14.98
N ALA A 80 -3.48 -6.29 -15.40
CA ALA A 80 -3.67 -7.37 -16.38
C ALA A 80 -4.61 -8.47 -15.86
N ASP A 81 -4.46 -8.88 -14.60
CA ASP A 81 -5.36 -9.86 -13.95
C ASP A 81 -6.79 -9.31 -13.82
N LEU A 82 -6.93 -8.02 -13.51
CA LEU A 82 -8.24 -7.37 -13.40
C LEU A 82 -8.98 -7.38 -14.74
N ASN A 83 -8.29 -7.15 -15.86
CA ASN A 83 -8.92 -7.22 -17.19
C ASN A 83 -9.54 -8.60 -17.45
N LEU A 84 -8.84 -9.68 -17.11
CA LEU A 84 -9.35 -11.04 -17.27
C LEU A 84 -10.50 -11.35 -16.29
N LYS A 85 -10.42 -10.86 -15.05
CA LYS A 85 -11.52 -10.96 -14.08
C LYS A 85 -12.78 -10.24 -14.56
N LEU A 86 -12.62 -9.05 -15.16
CA LEU A 86 -13.74 -8.31 -15.75
C LEU A 86 -14.39 -9.08 -16.89
N MET A 87 -13.63 -9.73 -17.77
CA MET A 87 -14.18 -10.61 -18.81
C MET A 87 -14.98 -11.77 -18.20
N ARG A 88 -14.43 -12.44 -17.17
CA ARG A 88 -15.12 -13.51 -16.44
C ARG A 88 -16.44 -12.99 -15.85
N TRP A 89 -16.41 -11.88 -15.12
CA TRP A 89 -17.60 -11.37 -14.44
C TRP A 89 -18.69 -10.90 -15.41
N ARG A 90 -18.32 -10.30 -16.53
CA ARG A 90 -19.27 -9.66 -17.46
C ARG A 90 -19.78 -10.57 -18.57
N ALA A 91 -18.95 -11.51 -19.04
CA ALA A 91 -19.24 -12.26 -20.26
C ALA A 91 -19.26 -13.78 -20.03
N LEU A 92 -18.31 -14.32 -19.27
CA LEU A 92 -18.17 -15.77 -19.10
C LEU A 92 -17.83 -16.16 -17.65
N PRO A 93 -18.82 -16.23 -16.74
CA PRO A 93 -18.57 -16.51 -15.32
C PRO A 93 -17.88 -17.86 -15.05
N SER A 94 -18.09 -18.84 -15.94
CA SER A 94 -17.48 -20.17 -15.91
C SER A 94 -16.01 -20.20 -16.34
N LEU A 95 -15.45 -19.07 -16.82
CA LEU A 95 -14.05 -19.00 -17.22
C LEU A 95 -13.12 -19.23 -16.03
N ASP A 96 -12.30 -20.28 -16.12
CA ASP A 96 -11.31 -20.61 -15.10
C ASP A 96 -9.96 -19.94 -15.35
N LEU A 97 -9.79 -18.75 -14.75
CA LEU A 97 -8.53 -17.99 -14.81
C LEU A 97 -7.38 -18.68 -14.04
N SER A 98 -7.69 -19.52 -13.05
CA SER A 98 -6.68 -20.24 -12.28
C SER A 98 -6.06 -21.36 -13.10
N ALA A 99 -6.90 -22.09 -13.86
CA ALA A 99 -6.43 -23.07 -14.82
C ALA A 99 -5.49 -22.42 -15.84
N LEU A 100 -5.92 -21.34 -16.51
CA LEU A 100 -5.12 -20.62 -17.51
C LEU A 100 -3.77 -20.13 -16.97
N SER A 101 -3.76 -19.50 -15.80
CA SER A 101 -2.52 -18.97 -15.21
C SER A 101 -1.52 -20.05 -14.78
N SER A 102 -2.01 -21.23 -14.39
CA SER A 102 -1.18 -22.38 -13.99
C SER A 102 -0.60 -23.18 -15.16
N LEU A 103 -1.14 -23.02 -16.38
CA LEU A 103 -0.65 -23.69 -17.58
C LEU A 103 0.82 -23.36 -17.85
N LYS A 104 1.54 -24.39 -18.28
CA LYS A 104 2.94 -24.30 -18.73
C LYS A 104 2.97 -24.68 -20.20
N CYS A 105 3.27 -23.71 -21.06
CA CYS A 105 3.24 -23.89 -22.51
C CYS A 105 4.67 -24.01 -23.05
N LEU A 106 4.97 -25.09 -23.76
CA LEU A 106 6.18 -25.23 -24.55
C LEU A 106 5.86 -24.94 -26.02
N LEU A 107 6.50 -23.93 -26.60
CA LEU A 107 6.35 -23.55 -28.01
C LEU A 107 7.61 -23.99 -28.76
N LEU A 108 7.45 -24.99 -29.63
CA LEU A 108 8.50 -25.45 -30.53
C LEU A 108 8.47 -24.58 -31.80
N GLY A 109 9.30 -23.56 -31.81
CA GLY A 109 9.39 -22.52 -32.82
C GLY A 109 9.10 -21.14 -32.25
N ALA A 110 10.05 -20.22 -32.43
CA ALA A 110 9.97 -18.80 -32.12
C ALA A 110 9.93 -17.96 -33.43
N GLY A 111 9.35 -18.53 -34.49
CA GLY A 111 9.03 -17.84 -35.73
C GLY A 111 7.82 -16.89 -35.61
N THR A 112 7.26 -16.47 -36.74
CA THR A 112 6.06 -15.60 -36.77
C THR A 112 4.92 -16.17 -35.93
N LEU A 113 4.59 -17.45 -36.13
CA LEU A 113 3.54 -18.13 -35.37
C LEU A 113 3.87 -18.21 -33.89
N GLY A 114 5.11 -18.63 -33.55
CA GLY A 114 5.56 -18.73 -32.16
C GLY A 114 5.42 -17.42 -31.38
N CYS A 115 5.81 -16.30 -32.00
CA CYS A 115 5.67 -14.98 -31.40
C CYS A 115 4.20 -14.58 -31.18
N GLN A 116 3.34 -14.79 -32.19
CA GLN A 116 1.91 -14.45 -32.08
C GLN A 116 1.20 -15.30 -31.03
N VAL A 117 1.46 -16.62 -31.02
CA VAL A 117 0.91 -17.54 -30.03
C VAL A 117 1.39 -17.17 -28.62
N ALA A 118 2.69 -16.88 -28.43
CA ALA A 118 3.22 -16.47 -27.13
C ALA A 118 2.54 -15.20 -26.60
N ARG A 119 2.36 -14.18 -27.45
CA ARG A 119 1.66 -12.94 -27.07
C ARG A 119 0.20 -13.19 -26.71
N MET A 120 -0.48 -14.05 -27.47
CA MET A 120 -1.89 -14.39 -27.19
C MET A 120 -2.03 -15.17 -25.88
N LEU A 121 -1.16 -16.15 -25.61
CA LEU A 121 -1.13 -16.87 -24.34
C LEU A 121 -0.91 -15.92 -23.16
N MET A 122 0.03 -14.98 -23.28
CA MET A 122 0.30 -13.97 -22.26
C MET A 122 -0.93 -13.07 -22.01
N ALA A 123 -1.60 -12.62 -23.07
CA ALA A 123 -2.81 -11.82 -22.98
C ALA A 123 -3.96 -12.54 -22.25
N TRP A 124 -4.05 -13.87 -22.40
CA TRP A 124 -5.01 -14.72 -21.71
C TRP A 124 -4.59 -15.16 -20.30
N GLY A 125 -3.46 -14.65 -19.79
CA GLY A 125 -3.06 -14.87 -18.41
C GLY A 125 -2.09 -16.03 -18.19
N VAL A 126 -1.60 -16.70 -19.24
CA VAL A 126 -0.57 -17.74 -19.11
C VAL A 126 0.73 -17.11 -18.64
N ARG A 127 1.32 -17.65 -17.57
CA ARG A 127 2.51 -17.08 -16.91
C ARG A 127 3.80 -17.77 -17.26
N LYS A 128 3.76 -19.06 -17.62
CA LYS A 128 4.94 -19.85 -17.96
C LYS A 128 4.91 -20.31 -19.41
N ILE A 129 5.67 -19.62 -20.25
CA ILE A 129 5.85 -19.94 -21.67
C ILE A 129 7.34 -20.21 -21.89
N THR A 130 7.67 -21.35 -22.49
CA THR A 130 9.04 -21.72 -22.86
C THR A 130 9.09 -21.85 -24.37
N LEU A 131 10.00 -21.10 -25.02
CA LEU A 131 10.20 -21.15 -26.45
C LEU A 131 11.48 -21.95 -26.76
N VAL A 132 11.43 -22.79 -27.78
CA VAL A 132 12.58 -23.55 -28.29
C VAL A 132 12.64 -23.35 -29.79
N ASP A 133 13.76 -22.85 -30.30
CA ASP A 133 14.01 -22.66 -31.73
C ASP A 133 15.51 -22.90 -32.01
N ASN A 134 15.84 -23.45 -33.17
CA ASN A 134 17.24 -23.68 -33.60
C ASN A 134 17.72 -22.61 -34.60
N GLY A 135 16.86 -21.68 -34.98
CA GLY A 135 17.14 -20.58 -35.89
C GLY A 135 17.81 -19.39 -35.21
N ARG A 136 18.29 -18.46 -36.04
CA ARG A 136 18.82 -17.16 -35.60
C ARG A 136 17.94 -16.02 -36.09
N VAL A 137 17.99 -14.89 -35.40
CA VAL A 137 17.33 -13.66 -35.83
C VAL A 137 18.13 -13.07 -37.00
N ALA A 138 17.50 -12.95 -38.16
CA ALA A 138 18.01 -12.23 -39.31
C ALA A 138 17.29 -10.88 -39.46
N MET A 139 17.91 -9.94 -40.18
CA MET A 139 17.39 -8.57 -40.35
C MET A 139 15.98 -8.50 -40.95
N SER A 140 15.56 -9.51 -41.73
CA SER A 140 14.21 -9.58 -42.31
C SER A 140 13.13 -10.11 -41.36
N ASN A 141 13.49 -10.50 -40.13
CA ASN A 141 12.58 -11.11 -39.18
C ASN A 141 11.73 -10.13 -38.36
N PRO A 142 12.23 -8.98 -37.85
CA PRO A 142 11.43 -8.06 -37.03
C PRO A 142 10.13 -7.60 -37.70
N LEU A 143 10.12 -7.49 -39.04
CA LEU A 143 8.90 -7.16 -39.81
C LEU A 143 7.79 -8.21 -39.70
N ARG A 144 8.13 -9.46 -39.35
CA ARG A 144 7.20 -10.61 -39.34
C ARG A 144 7.16 -11.35 -38.01
N LYS A 145 8.09 -11.10 -37.09
CA LYS A 145 8.22 -11.80 -35.81
C LYS A 145 8.20 -10.76 -34.69
N SER A 146 7.08 -10.66 -33.98
CA SER A 146 6.74 -9.53 -33.10
C SER A 146 7.43 -9.47 -31.72
N LEU A 147 8.50 -10.26 -31.52
CA LEU A 147 9.25 -10.38 -30.26
C LEU A 147 10.78 -10.20 -30.46
N TYR A 148 11.19 -9.62 -31.58
CA TYR A 148 12.59 -9.37 -31.92
C TYR A 148 12.82 -7.91 -32.27
#